data_AF-A0A3B9GBT3-F1
#
_entry.id   AF-A0A3B9GBT3-F1
#
_cell.length_a   1.000
_cell.length_b   1.000
_cell.length_c   1.000
_cell.angle_alpha   90.00
_cell.angle_beta   90.00
_cell.angle_gamma   90.00
#
_symmetry.space_group_name_H-M   'P 1'
#
loop_
_entity.id
_entity.type
_entity.pdbx_description
1 polymer ?
#
loop_
_entity_poly.entity_id
_entity_poly.type
_entity_poly.pdbx_seq_one_letter_code
_entity_poly.pdbx_strand_id
1 'polypeptide(L)'
;GDSEGTPSTITFTNVPYGTYSMLVYSVARPLEFPSVDFEQVESSQKIFMTEENADAYNSEPGYRQVTSIDSENRGTGNYVRFDDIIPAEGTVTLNFWDLGDGAANSTVNALQLIEGVSQELEITSIDIDPGSRNITITWTSRETGRYIIERSTDLLNWDELDDSYPANGDSTTYIDAGVFGDLSKVFYRVTEE
;
A
#
# COMPACT_ATOMS: atom_id res chain seq x y z
N GLY A 1 11.65 -5.80 26.01
CA GLY A 1 10.88 -6.72 26.86
C GLY A 1 9.47 -6.19 27.01
N ASP A 2 8.68 -6.32 25.96
CA ASP A 2 7.23 -6.23 26.04
C ASP A 2 6.67 -7.55 25.50
N SER A 3 5.78 -8.12 26.29
CA SER A 3 5.01 -9.33 25.98
C SER A 3 4.18 -9.13 24.71
N GLU A 4 3.96 -10.22 23.96
CA GLU A 4 3.22 -10.40 22.69
C GLU A 4 1.75 -9.86 22.64
N GLY A 5 1.41 -8.76 23.29
CA GLY A 5 0.04 -8.23 23.36
C GLY A 5 -0.10 -6.73 23.16
N THR A 6 0.97 -5.94 23.14
CA THR A 6 0.86 -4.47 22.96
C THR A 6 2.00 -3.97 22.06
N PRO A 7 1.68 -3.26 20.96
CA PRO A 7 2.71 -2.65 20.13
C PRO A 7 3.41 -1.51 20.87
N SER A 8 4.65 -1.28 20.49
CA SER A 8 5.21 0.07 20.56
C SER A 8 4.64 0.92 19.42
N THR A 9 4.32 2.19 19.70
CA THR A 9 3.61 3.05 18.74
C THR A 9 4.34 4.37 18.55
N ILE A 10 4.43 4.82 17.29
CA ILE A 10 4.85 6.16 16.89
C ILE A 10 3.70 6.81 16.14
N THR A 11 3.29 8.01 16.57
CA THR A 11 2.18 8.76 15.95
C THR A 11 2.65 10.15 15.52
N PHE A 12 2.41 10.48 14.25
CA PHE A 12 2.44 11.85 13.76
C PHE A 12 1.09 12.49 14.01
N THR A 13 1.08 13.74 14.47
CA THR A 13 -0.14 14.52 14.72
C THR A 13 -0.11 15.82 13.93
N ASN A 14 -1.29 16.35 13.60
CA ASN A 14 -1.44 17.53 12.75
C ASN A 14 -0.86 17.32 11.34
N VAL A 15 -0.93 16.09 10.83
CA VAL A 15 -0.59 15.79 9.45
C VAL A 15 -1.68 16.38 8.53
N PRO A 16 -1.34 17.23 7.55
CA PRO A 16 -2.31 17.74 6.60
C PRO A 16 -3.01 16.62 5.83
N TYR A 17 -4.18 16.92 5.26
CA TYR A 17 -4.81 16.00 4.31
C TYR A 17 -3.91 15.81 3.09
N GLY A 18 -3.74 14.56 2.69
CA GLY A 18 -2.90 14.16 1.55
C GLY A 18 -2.68 12.66 1.54
N THR A 19 -1.89 12.20 0.58
CA THR A 19 -1.39 10.81 0.52
C THR A 19 0.07 10.81 0.89
N TYR A 20 0.50 9.86 1.72
CA TYR A 20 1.86 9.81 2.25
C TYR A 20 2.49 8.44 2.04
N SER A 21 3.82 8.44 2.01
CA SER A 21 4.64 7.25 2.19
C SER A 21 5.39 7.34 3.52
N MET A 22 5.58 6.21 4.19
CA MET A 22 6.40 6.12 5.40
C MET A 22 7.60 5.21 5.15
N LEU A 23 8.81 5.68 5.45
CA LEU A 23 10.02 4.87 5.45
C LEU A 23 10.49 4.69 6.89
N VAL A 24 10.77 3.46 7.28
CA VAL A 24 11.27 3.11 8.62
C VAL A 24 12.61 2.42 8.45
N TYR A 25 13.66 2.97 9.05
CA TYR A 25 15.01 2.44 8.99
C TYR A 25 15.35 1.73 10.29
N SER A 26 15.90 0.52 10.17
CA SER A 26 16.09 -0.39 11.28
C SER A 26 17.30 -1.29 11.02
N VAL A 27 18.32 -1.17 11.86
CA VAL A 27 19.57 -1.94 11.84
C VAL A 27 19.86 -2.40 13.26
N ALA A 28 19.96 -3.71 13.42
CA ALA A 28 20.25 -4.33 14.70
C ALA A 28 21.70 -4.07 15.14
N ARG A 29 21.93 -4.18 16.44
CA ARG A 29 23.29 -4.13 17.00
C ARG A 29 24.14 -5.33 16.51
N PRO A 30 25.48 -5.24 16.59
CA PRO A 30 26.38 -6.34 16.20
C PRO A 30 25.97 -7.69 16.81
N LEU A 31 26.19 -8.76 16.05
CA LEU A 31 25.94 -10.16 16.42
C LEU A 31 24.49 -10.57 16.69
N GLU A 32 23.50 -9.71 16.42
CA GLU A 32 22.09 -10.01 16.67
C GLU A 32 21.25 -9.96 15.40
N PHE A 33 20.12 -10.66 15.40
CA PHE A 33 19.18 -10.69 14.28
C PHE A 33 17.75 -10.69 14.81
N PRO A 34 17.33 -9.64 15.55
CA PRO A 34 15.97 -9.57 16.07
C PRO A 34 14.95 -9.53 14.92
N SER A 35 13.74 -10.00 15.21
CA SER A 35 12.61 -9.88 14.31
C SER A 35 11.67 -8.78 14.80
N VAL A 36 11.16 -8.00 13.86
CA VAL A 36 10.22 -6.90 14.10
C VAL A 36 9.04 -7.00 13.13
N ASP A 37 7.86 -6.75 13.68
CA ASP A 37 6.62 -6.70 12.90
C ASP A 37 6.20 -5.24 12.86
N PHE A 38 6.05 -4.67 11.67
CA PHE A 38 5.57 -3.31 11.49
C PHE A 38 4.14 -3.32 10.96
N GLU A 39 3.30 -2.42 11.47
CA GLU A 39 1.96 -2.15 10.97
C GLU A 39 1.77 -0.65 10.78
N GLN A 40 1.40 -0.24 9.56
CA GLN A 40 0.92 1.09 9.28
C GLN A 40 -0.60 1.08 9.44
N VAL A 41 -1.11 1.84 10.41
CA VAL A 41 -2.51 1.67 10.88
C VAL A 41 -3.51 2.15 9.82
N GLU A 42 -3.30 3.34 9.25
CA GLU A 42 -4.26 3.97 8.35
C GLU A 42 -4.36 3.27 6.99
N SER A 43 -3.27 2.68 6.49
CA SER A 43 -3.26 1.85 5.27
C SER A 43 -3.44 0.36 5.55
N SER A 44 -3.49 -0.04 6.83
CA SER A 44 -3.58 -1.44 7.29
C SER A 44 -2.46 -2.37 6.77
N GLN A 45 -1.39 -1.81 6.21
CA GLN A 45 -0.26 -2.57 5.67
C GLN A 45 0.59 -3.15 6.81
N LYS A 46 1.07 -4.38 6.62
CA LYS A 46 1.97 -5.06 7.56
C LYS A 46 3.22 -5.57 6.85
N ILE A 47 4.38 -5.36 7.45
CA ILE A 47 5.66 -5.87 6.95
C ILE A 47 6.39 -6.60 8.07
N PHE A 48 6.89 -7.80 7.74
CA PHE A 48 7.49 -8.75 8.66
C PHE A 48 8.99 -8.88 8.36
N MET A 49 9.81 -8.41 9.30
CA MET A 49 11.24 -8.18 9.07
C MET A 49 12.11 -8.93 10.09
N THR A 50 13.19 -9.51 9.58
CA THR A 50 14.39 -9.83 10.36
C THR A 50 15.40 -8.73 10.12
N GLU A 51 15.84 -8.05 11.17
CA GLU A 51 16.75 -6.92 11.04
C GLU A 51 18.13 -7.36 10.54
N GLU A 52 18.66 -6.67 9.53
CA GLU A 52 20.08 -6.71 9.20
C GLU A 52 20.85 -6.09 10.36
N ASN A 53 21.95 -6.72 10.73
CA ASN A 53 22.77 -6.25 11.84
C ASN A 53 23.93 -5.37 11.39
N ALA A 54 24.47 -4.61 12.33
CA ALA A 54 25.54 -3.67 12.05
C ALA A 54 26.79 -4.33 11.45
N ASP A 55 27.11 -5.59 11.78
CA ASP A 55 28.26 -6.28 11.20
C ASP A 55 28.04 -6.56 9.71
N ALA A 56 26.86 -7.06 9.34
CA ALA A 56 26.46 -7.30 7.97
C ALA A 56 26.39 -5.99 7.16
N TYR A 57 25.72 -4.97 7.70
CA TYR A 57 25.63 -3.65 7.07
C TYR A 57 27.02 -3.03 6.86
N ASN A 58 27.91 -3.06 7.85
CA ASN A 58 29.24 -2.48 7.73
C ASN A 58 30.13 -3.24 6.72
N SER A 59 29.90 -4.53 6.52
CA SER A 59 30.63 -5.32 5.52
C SER A 59 30.20 -4.99 4.08
N GLU A 60 28.92 -4.67 3.88
CA GLU A 60 28.35 -4.27 2.60
C GLU A 60 27.27 -3.19 2.82
N PRO A 61 27.65 -1.90 2.87
CA PRO A 61 26.68 -0.84 3.10
C PRO A 61 25.74 -0.67 1.92
N GLY A 62 24.44 -0.60 2.20
CA GLY A 62 23.40 -0.41 1.18
C GLY A 62 22.02 -0.44 1.80
N TYR A 63 21.02 0.10 1.10
CA TYR A 63 19.63 0.00 1.53
C TYR A 63 19.03 -1.32 1.03
N ARG A 64 18.44 -2.10 1.94
CA ARG A 64 17.81 -3.39 1.66
C ARG A 64 16.37 -3.33 2.15
N GLN A 65 15.43 -3.19 1.21
CA GLN A 65 14.01 -3.08 1.53
C GLN A 65 13.48 -4.45 1.93
N VAL A 66 12.67 -4.49 2.98
CA VAL A 66 11.83 -5.64 3.28
C VAL A 66 10.40 -5.36 2.82
N THR A 67 9.82 -6.31 2.10
CA THR A 67 8.45 -6.27 1.57
C THR A 67 7.62 -7.49 1.97
N SER A 68 8.17 -8.38 2.81
CA SER A 68 7.45 -9.61 3.20
C SER A 68 6.21 -9.28 4.02
N ILE A 69 5.07 -9.85 3.59
CA ILE A 69 3.78 -9.79 4.28
C ILE A 69 3.41 -11.13 4.94
N ASP A 70 4.36 -12.07 5.03
CA ASP A 70 4.21 -13.37 5.67
C ASP A 70 5.05 -13.44 6.95
N SER A 71 4.39 -13.56 8.11
CA SER A 71 5.05 -13.62 9.43
C SER A 71 5.91 -14.86 9.63
N GLU A 72 5.59 -15.96 8.94
CA GLU A 72 6.36 -17.20 9.01
C GLU A 72 7.59 -17.15 8.09
N ASN A 73 7.56 -16.27 7.08
CA ASN A 73 8.62 -16.09 6.09
C ASN A 73 9.08 -14.62 6.04
N ARG A 74 9.64 -14.15 7.15
CA ARG A 74 10.15 -12.78 7.31
C ARG A 74 11.25 -12.46 6.30
N GLY A 75 11.24 -11.24 5.74
CA GLY A 75 12.34 -10.78 4.90
C GLY A 75 13.48 -10.18 5.71
N THR A 76 14.73 -10.31 5.25
CA THR A 76 15.89 -9.69 5.90
C THR A 76 16.29 -8.41 5.19
N GLY A 77 16.48 -7.32 5.94
CA GLY A 77 16.89 -6.04 5.37
C GLY A 77 17.08 -4.96 6.44
N ASN A 78 17.11 -3.70 6.03
CA ASN A 78 17.40 -2.58 6.93
C ASN A 78 16.42 -1.39 6.82
N TYR A 79 15.40 -1.52 5.99
CA TYR A 79 14.28 -0.58 6.00
C TYR A 79 12.99 -1.20 5.44
N VAL A 80 11.86 -0.63 5.83
CA VAL A 80 10.54 -0.89 5.26
C VAL A 80 9.94 0.39 4.70
N ARG A 81 9.03 0.24 3.73
CA ARG A 81 8.28 1.34 3.13
C ARG A 81 6.80 0.97 3.12
N PHE A 82 5.98 1.91 3.55
CA PHE A 82 4.52 1.89 3.44
C PHE A 82 4.10 3.02 2.52
N ASP A 83 3.11 2.77 1.67
CA ASP A 83 2.58 3.73 0.71
C ASP A 83 1.07 3.89 0.90
N ASP A 84 0.47 4.81 0.15
CA ASP A 84 -0.99 5.05 0.16
C ASP A 84 -1.57 5.38 1.54
N ILE A 85 -0.78 6.03 2.39
CA ILE A 85 -1.20 6.40 3.74
C ILE A 85 -2.05 7.67 3.66
N ILE A 86 -3.30 7.58 4.11
CA ILE A 86 -4.20 8.72 4.26
C ILE A 86 -4.33 9.04 5.74
N PRO A 87 -3.96 10.25 6.20
CA PRO A 87 -4.08 10.60 7.60
C PRO A 87 -5.53 10.52 8.11
N ALA A 88 -5.75 9.78 9.20
CA ALA A 88 -7.03 9.70 9.87
C ALA A 88 -7.12 10.80 10.94
N GLU A 89 -8.05 11.74 10.78
CA GLU A 89 -8.20 12.90 11.68
C GLU A 89 -6.89 13.68 11.92
N GLY A 90 -6.03 13.75 10.89
CA GLY A 90 -4.72 14.41 10.98
C GLY A 90 -3.65 13.60 11.72
N THR A 91 -3.85 12.29 11.87
CA THR A 91 -2.90 11.36 12.48
C THR A 91 -2.40 10.32 11.49
N VAL A 92 -1.13 9.92 11.64
CA VAL A 92 -0.51 8.79 10.95
C VAL A 92 0.26 7.96 11.97
N THR A 93 0.00 6.66 12.02
CA THR A 93 0.44 5.79 13.10
C THR A 93 1.22 4.59 12.59
N LEU A 94 2.38 4.35 13.20
CA LEU A 94 3.17 3.14 13.06
C LEU A 94 3.11 2.35 14.37
N ASN A 95 2.65 1.11 14.29
CA ASN A 95 2.81 0.12 15.34
C ASN A 95 3.98 -0.80 15.02
N PHE A 96 4.69 -1.24 16.05
CA PHE A 96 5.69 -2.29 15.90
C PHE A 96 5.81 -3.20 17.11
N TRP A 97 6.11 -4.48 16.86
CA TRP A 97 6.32 -5.50 17.88
C TRP A 97 7.73 -6.04 17.78
N ASP A 98 8.45 -5.96 18.89
CA ASP A 98 9.76 -6.59 19.07
C ASP A 98 9.54 -8.07 19.44
N LEU A 99 9.99 -8.97 18.58
CA LEU A 99 9.90 -10.41 18.77
C LEU A 99 11.23 -11.03 19.22
N GLY A 100 12.19 -10.20 19.65
CA GLY A 100 13.49 -10.66 20.12
C GLY A 100 13.41 -11.53 21.39
N ASP A 101 14.32 -12.51 21.50
CA ASP A 101 14.39 -13.46 22.61
C ASP A 101 15.12 -12.89 23.83
N GLY A 102 14.58 -11.82 24.43
CA GLY A 102 14.97 -11.36 25.77
C GLY A 102 16.38 -10.79 25.94
N ALA A 103 17.19 -10.74 24.88
CA ALA A 103 18.46 -10.00 24.85
C ALA A 103 18.59 -9.09 23.63
N ALA A 104 18.14 -9.52 22.46
CA ALA A 104 18.06 -8.66 21.27
C ALA A 104 16.77 -7.87 21.30
N ASN A 105 16.85 -6.55 21.13
CA ASN A 105 15.68 -5.70 20.95
C ASN A 105 15.72 -5.14 19.54
N SER A 106 14.58 -5.19 18.84
CA SER A 106 14.38 -4.46 17.59
C SER A 106 14.59 -2.96 17.76
N THR A 107 15.03 -2.31 16.69
CA THR A 107 15.31 -0.87 16.70
C THR A 107 14.62 -0.15 15.55
N VAL A 108 14.19 1.08 15.81
CA VAL A 108 13.89 2.07 14.77
C VAL A 108 14.93 3.17 14.89
N ASN A 109 15.85 3.25 13.93
CA ASN A 109 16.94 4.22 13.96
C ASN A 109 16.54 5.57 13.36
N ALA A 110 15.68 5.54 12.34
CA ALA A 110 15.13 6.73 11.72
C ALA A 110 13.77 6.41 11.11
N LEU A 111 12.95 7.45 10.96
CA LEU A 111 11.64 7.35 10.34
C LEU A 111 11.36 8.62 9.55
N GLN A 112 10.78 8.47 8.37
CA GLN A 112 10.34 9.57 7.51
C GLN A 112 8.88 9.38 7.15
N LEU A 113 8.11 10.46 7.26
CA LEU A 113 6.79 10.58 6.64
C LEU A 113 6.93 11.57 5.49
N ILE A 114 6.66 11.10 4.28
CA ILE A 114 6.89 11.84 3.05
C ILE A 114 5.54 12.06 2.39
N GLU A 115 5.18 13.32 2.15
CA GLU A 115 4.00 13.65 1.36
C GLU A 115 4.22 13.16 -0.07
N GLY A 116 3.39 12.22 -0.51
CA GLY A 116 3.32 11.78 -1.88
C GLY A 116 2.53 12.77 -2.72
N VAL A 117 2.60 12.60 -4.04
CA VAL A 117 1.60 13.19 -4.92
C VAL A 117 0.33 12.37 -4.78
N SER A 118 -0.70 12.95 -4.13
CA SER A 118 -2.06 12.40 -4.19
C SER A 118 -2.45 12.26 -5.65
N GLN A 119 -2.49 11.04 -6.14
CA GLN A 119 -2.99 10.73 -7.47
C GLN A 119 -4.51 10.61 -7.34
N GLU A 120 -5.22 11.65 -7.79
CA GLU A 120 -6.69 11.66 -7.76
C GLU A 120 -7.22 10.48 -8.59
N LEU A 121 -8.27 9.82 -8.10
CA LEU A 121 -8.96 8.79 -8.86
C LEU A 121 -9.57 9.43 -10.11
N GLU A 122 -8.94 9.19 -11.25
CA GLU A 122 -9.33 9.74 -12.54
C GLU A 122 -9.27 8.65 -13.60
N ILE A 123 -10.33 8.55 -14.43
CA ILE A 123 -10.28 7.76 -15.65
C ILE A 123 -9.41 8.51 -16.65
N THR A 124 -8.22 8.00 -16.91
CA THR A 124 -7.19 8.63 -17.76
C THR A 124 -7.30 8.22 -19.21
N SER A 125 -7.94 7.07 -19.51
CA SER A 125 -8.14 6.60 -20.88
C SER A 125 -9.42 5.78 -21.02
N ILE A 126 -10.06 5.91 -22.18
CA ILE A 126 -11.13 5.05 -22.66
C ILE A 126 -10.80 4.71 -24.12
N ASP A 127 -10.51 3.43 -24.39
CA ASP A 127 -10.21 2.92 -25.74
C ASP A 127 -11.29 1.95 -26.22
N ILE A 128 -11.60 2.00 -27.52
CA ILE A 128 -12.60 1.14 -28.14
C ILE A 128 -11.92 0.36 -29.24
N ASP A 129 -11.84 -0.97 -29.08
CA ASP A 129 -11.31 -1.84 -30.12
C ASP A 129 -12.28 -1.85 -31.33
N PRO A 130 -11.87 -1.46 -32.54
CA PRO A 130 -12.78 -1.40 -33.69
C PRO A 130 -13.22 -2.77 -34.21
N GLY A 131 -12.46 -3.83 -33.94
CA GLY A 131 -12.76 -5.20 -34.35
C GLY A 131 -13.64 -5.93 -33.34
N SER A 132 -13.22 -5.93 -32.07
CA SER A 132 -13.95 -6.61 -30.99
C SER A 132 -15.00 -5.73 -30.31
N ARG A 133 -14.99 -4.40 -30.52
CA ARG A 133 -15.84 -3.40 -29.83
C ARG A 133 -15.83 -3.50 -28.31
N ASN A 134 -14.81 -4.13 -27.74
CA ASN A 134 -14.55 -4.08 -26.31
C ASN A 134 -14.13 -2.66 -25.94
N ILE A 135 -14.56 -2.22 -24.76
CA ILE A 135 -14.18 -0.93 -24.22
C ILE A 135 -13.19 -1.17 -23.09
N THR A 136 -12.02 -0.58 -23.22
CA THR A 136 -10.96 -0.64 -22.22
C THR A 136 -10.94 0.69 -21.49
N ILE A 137 -11.19 0.66 -20.18
CA ILE A 137 -11.07 1.83 -19.32
C ILE A 137 -9.81 1.71 -18.47
N THR A 138 -9.07 2.80 -18.35
CA THR A 138 -7.87 2.89 -17.53
C THR A 138 -8.02 4.07 -16.58
N TRP A 139 -7.68 3.86 -15.30
CA TRP A 139 -7.70 4.90 -14.29
C TRP A 139 -6.42 4.92 -13.47
N THR A 140 -6.17 6.07 -12.86
CA THR A 140 -5.18 6.22 -11.80
C THR A 140 -5.67 5.47 -10.55
N SER A 141 -4.86 4.54 -10.06
CA SER A 141 -5.19 3.66 -8.93
C SER A 141 -4.12 3.70 -7.84
N ARG A 142 -4.41 3.05 -6.71
CA ARG A 142 -3.50 2.79 -5.61
C ARG A 142 -3.14 1.32 -5.61
N GLU A 143 -1.89 0.97 -5.34
CA GLU A 143 -1.36 -0.39 -5.55
C GLU A 143 -2.15 -1.47 -4.79
N THR A 144 -2.76 -1.10 -3.67
CA THR A 144 -3.60 -2.00 -2.84
C THR A 144 -5.09 -1.68 -2.89
N GLY A 145 -5.50 -0.74 -3.75
CA GLY A 145 -6.88 -0.29 -3.88
C GLY A 145 -7.81 -1.35 -4.47
N ARG A 146 -9.10 -1.23 -4.15
CA ARG A 146 -10.18 -2.00 -4.79
C ARG A 146 -11.23 -1.04 -5.32
N TYR A 147 -11.83 -1.41 -6.45
CA TYR A 147 -12.67 -0.50 -7.20
C TYR A 147 -14.00 -1.14 -7.61
N ILE A 148 -15.08 -0.39 -7.39
CA ILE A 148 -16.37 -0.65 -7.99
C ILE A 148 -16.37 -0.04 -9.39
N ILE A 149 -16.73 -0.85 -10.38
CA ILE A 149 -16.77 -0.45 -11.79
C ILE A 149 -18.20 -0.47 -12.26
N GLU A 150 -18.69 0.66 -12.73
CA GLU A 150 -20.09 0.80 -13.16
C GLU A 150 -20.19 1.41 -14.56
N ARG A 151 -21.28 1.06 -15.23
CA ARG A 151 -21.62 1.53 -16.56
C ARG A 151 -23.03 2.10 -16.61
N SER A 152 -23.21 3.16 -17.38
CA SER A 152 -24.53 3.72 -17.65
C SER A 152 -24.71 4.07 -19.12
N THR A 153 -25.97 4.12 -19.56
CA THR A 153 -26.35 4.63 -20.88
C THR A 153 -27.07 5.98 -20.80
N ASP A 154 -27.42 6.45 -19.60
CA ASP A 154 -28.24 7.63 -19.37
C ASP A 154 -27.74 8.55 -18.23
N LEU A 155 -26.65 8.17 -17.54
CA LEU A 155 -26.09 8.80 -16.32
C LEU A 155 -27.00 8.74 -15.08
N LEU A 156 -28.13 8.04 -15.15
CA LEU A 156 -29.11 7.93 -14.07
C LEU A 156 -29.10 6.52 -13.48
N ASN A 157 -29.18 5.52 -14.35
CA ASN A 157 -29.16 4.10 -13.98
C ASN A 157 -27.77 3.54 -14.27
N TRP A 158 -27.17 2.93 -13.26
CA TRP A 158 -25.82 2.38 -13.32
C TRP A 158 -25.88 0.86 -13.12
N ASP A 159 -25.36 0.14 -14.10
CA ASP A 159 -25.13 -1.30 -14.02
C ASP A 159 -23.73 -1.51 -13.45
N GLU A 160 -23.65 -2.23 -12.33
CA GLU A 160 -22.40 -2.68 -11.77
C GLU A 160 -21.78 -3.78 -12.65
N LEU A 161 -20.53 -3.59 -13.03
CA LEU A 161 -19.75 -4.54 -13.82
C LEU A 161 -18.84 -5.40 -12.93
N ASP A 162 -18.32 -4.81 -11.85
CA ASP A 162 -17.52 -5.46 -10.81
C ASP A 162 -17.66 -4.65 -9.51
N ASP A 163 -17.83 -5.32 -8.37
CA ASP A 163 -18.01 -4.70 -7.05
C ASP A 163 -16.72 -4.59 -6.26
N SER A 164 -15.62 -5.20 -6.72
CA SER A 164 -14.40 -5.28 -5.92
C SER A 164 -13.17 -5.61 -6.77
N TYR A 165 -12.96 -4.87 -7.86
CA TYR A 165 -11.86 -5.11 -8.80
C TYR A 165 -10.52 -4.69 -8.18
N PRO A 166 -9.54 -5.60 -8.06
CA PRO A 166 -8.25 -5.27 -7.44
C PRO A 166 -7.40 -4.38 -8.34
N ALA A 167 -6.63 -3.49 -7.74
CA ALA A 167 -5.66 -2.66 -8.46
C ALA A 167 -4.57 -3.49 -9.15
N ASN A 168 -3.95 -2.88 -10.18
CA ASN A 168 -2.78 -3.40 -10.87
C ASN A 168 -1.60 -2.40 -10.79
N GLY A 169 -1.31 -1.93 -9.57
CA GLY A 169 -0.33 -0.87 -9.30
C GLY A 169 -0.95 0.53 -9.33
N ASP A 170 -0.15 1.54 -9.70
CA ASP A 170 -0.57 2.95 -9.75
C ASP A 170 -1.55 3.27 -10.91
N SER A 171 -1.75 2.32 -11.83
CA SER A 171 -2.77 2.41 -12.86
C SER A 171 -3.45 1.07 -13.09
N THR A 172 -4.78 1.09 -13.10
CA THR A 172 -5.59 -0.11 -13.25
C THR A 172 -6.41 -0.02 -14.53
N THR A 173 -6.58 -1.17 -15.17
CA THR A 173 -7.33 -1.28 -16.43
C THR A 173 -8.37 -2.38 -16.31
N TYR A 174 -9.55 -2.11 -16.88
CA TYR A 174 -10.66 -3.05 -17.00
C TYR A 174 -11.17 -3.10 -18.43
N ILE A 175 -11.53 -4.30 -18.88
CA ILE A 175 -12.10 -4.53 -20.21
C ILE A 175 -13.57 -4.89 -20.05
N ASP A 176 -14.44 -3.96 -20.45
CA ASP A 176 -15.87 -4.22 -20.62
C ASP A 176 -16.06 -4.96 -21.96
N ALA A 177 -16.12 -6.28 -21.88
CA ALA A 177 -16.34 -7.15 -23.02
C ALA A 177 -17.85 -7.28 -23.29
N GLY A 178 -18.24 -7.22 -24.57
CA GLY A 178 -19.61 -7.54 -24.94
C GLY A 178 -20.61 -6.38 -24.87
N VAL A 179 -20.16 -5.13 -25.05
CA VAL A 179 -20.97 -3.88 -25.06
C VAL A 179 -21.96 -3.80 -26.25
N PHE A 180 -22.48 -4.94 -26.72
CA PHE A 180 -23.23 -5.06 -27.97
C PHE A 180 -24.74 -5.02 -27.76
N GLY A 181 -25.34 -3.95 -28.28
CA GLY A 181 -26.76 -3.82 -28.56
C GLY A 181 -27.14 -2.35 -28.59
N ASP A 182 -27.33 -1.76 -29.78
CA ASP A 182 -27.84 -0.38 -30.01
C ASP A 182 -27.30 0.77 -29.12
N LEU A 183 -26.23 0.58 -28.37
CA LEU A 183 -25.67 1.59 -27.48
C LEU A 183 -24.97 2.66 -28.34
N SER A 184 -25.70 3.76 -28.57
CA SER A 184 -25.15 4.95 -29.22
C SER A 184 -24.17 5.71 -28.33
N LYS A 185 -24.21 5.46 -27.02
CA LYS A 185 -23.35 6.06 -25.99
C LYS A 185 -23.29 5.18 -24.75
N VAL A 186 -22.19 5.28 -24.02
CA VAL A 186 -21.94 4.60 -22.76
C VAL A 186 -21.10 5.51 -21.88
N PHE A 187 -21.32 5.45 -20.57
CA PHE A 187 -20.61 6.20 -19.55
C PHE A 187 -20.05 5.22 -18.53
N TYR A 188 -18.89 5.54 -17.97
CA TYR A 188 -18.23 4.74 -16.95
C TYR A 188 -18.02 5.58 -15.69
N ARG A 189 -18.11 4.92 -14.55
CA ARG A 189 -17.70 5.44 -13.25
C ARG A 189 -16.86 4.38 -12.57
N VAL A 190 -15.80 4.85 -11.91
CA VAL A 190 -14.98 4.04 -11.02
C VAL A 190 -15.07 4.68 -9.65
N THR A 191 -15.34 3.87 -8.63
CA THR A 191 -15.38 4.30 -7.23
C THR A 191 -14.38 3.45 -6.46
N GLU A 192 -13.58 4.08 -5.59
CA GLU A 192 -12.72 3.36 -4.67
C GLU A 192 -13.55 2.84 -3.48
N GLU A 193 -13.38 1.56 -3.12
CA GLU A 193 -14.02 0.94 -1.93
C GLU A 193 -13.51 1.51 -0.60
#